data_AF-A0A382MGI5-F1
#
_entry.id   AF-A0A382MGI5-F1
#
_cell.length_a   1.000
_cell.length_b   1.000
_cell.length_c   1.000
_cell.angle_alpha   90.00
_cell.angle_beta   90.00
_cell.angle_gamma   90.00
#
_symmetry.space_group_name_H-M   'P 1'
#
loop_
_entity.id
_entity.type
_entity.pdbx_description
1 polymer ?
#
loop_
_entity_poly.entity_id
_entity_poly.type
_entity_poly.pdbx_seq_one_letter_code
_entity_poly.pdbx_strand_id
1 'polypeptide(L)' 'MRIGVDLDNTLICYNRAFLSAAQQSGLVPSGWEGSKRKLREYLREKEGGEIAWQSLQREVYGRQLHHAQLFPGAERFLWR' A
#
# COMPACT_ATOMS: atom_id res chain seq x y z
N MET A 1 26.95 -8.54 16.19
CA MET A 1 26.14 -7.38 15.77
C MET A 1 24.67 -7.72 15.92
N ARG A 2 23.81 -6.78 16.36
CA ARG A 2 22.34 -6.96 16.42
C ARG A 2 21.70 -5.87 15.56
N ILE A 3 20.84 -6.25 14.62
CA ILE A 3 20.12 -5.32 13.73
C ILE A 3 18.62 -5.54 13.95
N GLY A 4 17.89 -4.47 14.27
CA GLY A 4 16.42 -4.47 14.25
C GLY A 4 15.92 -4.10 12.86
N VAL A 5 14.88 -4.77 12.39
CA VAL A 5 14.30 -4.53 11.06
C VAL A 5 12.80 -4.30 11.22
N ASP A 6 12.30 -3.24 10.59
CA ASP A 6 10.86 -2.97 10.49
C ASP A 6 10.26 -3.75 9.31
N LEU A 7 9.01 -4.15 9.42
CA LEU A 7 8.32 -4.82 8.31
C LEU A 7 7.80 -3.77 7.32
N ASP A 8 7.02 -2.81 7.81
CA ASP A 8 6.27 -1.86 7.00
C ASP A 8 7.18 -0.81 6.37
N ASN A 9 6.97 -0.50 5.09
CA ASN A 9 7.77 0.47 4.33
C ASN A 9 9.30 0.18 4.32
N THR A 10 9.75 -0.96 4.87
CA THR A 10 11.15 -1.39 4.93
C THR A 10 11.34 -2.73 4.23
N LEU A 11 10.63 -3.78 4.64
CA LEU A 11 10.70 -5.09 4.00
C LEU A 11 9.61 -5.29 2.94
N ILE A 12 8.41 -4.75 3.17
CA ILE A 12 7.27 -4.93 2.29
C ILE A 12 6.74 -3.63 1.69
N CYS A 13 6.31 -3.74 0.43
CA CYS A 13 5.74 -2.72 -0.42
C CYS A 13 4.25 -2.97 -0.63
N TYR A 14 3.44 -2.00 -0.23
CA TYR A 14 1.97 -2.09 -0.34
C TYR A 14 1.40 -1.49 -1.64
N ASN A 15 2.22 -1.04 -2.59
CA ASN A 15 1.72 -0.31 -3.76
C ASN A 15 0.63 -1.09 -4.52
N ARG A 16 0.85 -2.38 -4.77
CA ARG A 16 -0.15 -3.23 -5.44
C ARG A 16 -1.40 -3.46 -4.58
N ALA A 17 -1.23 -3.68 -3.28
CA ALA A 17 -2.35 -3.85 -2.35
C ALA A 17 -3.24 -2.60 -2.29
N PHE A 18 -2.65 -1.40 -2.20
CA PHE A 18 -3.39 -0.14 -2.23
C PHE A 18 -4.14 0.07 -3.56
N LEU A 19 -3.48 -0.20 -4.69
CA LEU A 19 -4.10 -0.07 -6.00
C LEU A 19 -5.28 -1.02 -6.16
N SER A 20 -5.07 -2.30 -5.82
CA SER A 20 -6.10 -3.35 -5.88
C SER A 20 -7.29 -2.99 -5.00
N ALA A 21 -7.06 -2.61 -3.74
CA ALA A 21 -8.11 -2.23 -2.81
C ALA A 21 -8.89 -0.99 -3.29
N ALA A 22 -8.21 0.01 -3.86
CA ALA A 22 -8.86 1.21 -4.39
C ALA A 22 -9.74 0.92 -5.60
N GLN A 23 -9.30 0.03 -6.49
CA GLN A 23 -10.08 -0.42 -7.65
C GLN A 23 -11.30 -1.23 -7.21
N GLN A 24 -11.14 -2.18 -6.28
CA GLN A 24 -12.22 -2.98 -5.73
C GLN A 24 -13.27 -2.15 -4.98
N SER A 25 -12.82 -1.08 -4.30
CA SER A 25 -13.69 -0.14 -3.58
C SER A 25 -14.30 0.94 -4.47
N GLY A 26 -14.03 0.95 -5.78
CA GLY A 26 -14.54 1.97 -6.70
C GLY A 26 -14.03 3.39 -6.43
N LEU A 27 -12.94 3.53 -5.66
CA LEU A 27 -12.36 4.82 -5.27
C LEU A 27 -11.58 5.48 -6.42
N VAL A 28 -11.19 4.69 -7.42
CA VAL A 28 -10.52 5.12 -8.66
C VAL A 28 -11.25 4.57 -9.88
N PRO A 29 -11.19 5.26 -11.04
CA PRO A 29 -11.77 4.74 -12.28
C PRO A 29 -11.06 3.44 -12.72
N SER A 30 -11.76 2.66 -13.56
CA SER A 30 -11.18 1.47 -14.18
C SER A 30 -9.95 1.85 -15.02
N GLY A 31 -8.88 1.06 -14.93
CA GLY A 31 -7.62 1.34 -15.61
C GLY A 31 -6.77 2.43 -14.97
N TRP A 32 -7.11 2.92 -13.76
CA TRP A 32 -6.27 3.87 -13.05
C TRP A 32 -4.89 3.27 -12.76
N GLU A 33 -3.84 4.02 -13.09
CA GLU A 33 -2.44 3.67 -12.83
C GLU A 33 -1.76 4.74 -11.99
N GLY A 34 -0.94 4.32 -11.03
CA GLY A 34 -0.17 5.24 -10.21
C GLY A 34 0.41 4.59 -8.98
N SER A 35 1.26 5.35 -8.28
CA SER A 35 1.82 4.94 -7.00
C SER A 35 0.83 5.18 -5.86
N LYS A 36 1.07 4.55 -4.70
CA LYS A 36 0.35 4.84 -3.44
C LYS A 36 0.30 6.35 -3.12
N ARG A 37 1.37 7.09 -3.44
CA ARG A 37 1.43 8.56 -3.27
C ARG A 37 0.42 9.26 -4.17
N LYS A 38 0.44 8.97 -5.48
CA LYS A 38 -0.52 9.55 -6.43
C LYS A 38 -1.96 9.19 -6.07
N LEU A 39 -2.20 7.98 -5.58
CA LEU A 39 -3.51 7.53 -5.12
C LEU A 39 -3.99 8.36 -3.92
N ARG A 40 -3.13 8.59 -2.93
CA ARG A 40 -3.44 9.41 -1.76
C ARG A 40 -3.78 10.85 -2.15
N GLU A 41 -2.97 11.44 -3.03
CA GLU A 41 -3.17 12.79 -3.55
C GLU A 41 -4.51 12.88 -4.28
N TYR A 42 -4.76 11.97 -5.23
CA TYR A 42 -6.01 11.88 -5.99
C TYR A 42 -7.26 11.73 -5.09
N LEU A 43 -7.18 10.93 -4.02
CA LEU A 43 -8.31 10.76 -3.11
C LEU A 43 -8.56 12.02 -2.29
N ARG A 44 -7.51 12.68 -1.79
CA ARG A 44 -7.62 13.89 -0.96
C ARG A 44 -8.17 15.11 -1.69
N GLU A 45 -8.10 15.13 -3.02
CA GLU A 45 -8.72 16.17 -3.85
C GLU A 45 -10.26 16.06 -3.89
N LYS A 46 -10.83 14.94 -3.45
CA LYS A 46 -12.28 14.71 -3.42
C LYS A 46 -12.88 15.08 -2.06
N GLU A 47 -14.16 15.41 -2.06
CA GLU A 47 -14.94 15.54 -0.83
C GLU A 47 -14.92 14.22 -0.04
N GLY A 48 -14.63 14.29 1.27
CA GLY A 48 -14.44 13.09 2.10
C GLY A 48 -13.17 12.28 1.80
N GLY A 49 -12.27 12.80 0.96
CA GLY A 49 -11.07 12.11 0.48
C GLY A 49 -10.16 11.53 1.57
N GLU A 50 -10.00 12.24 2.68
CA GLU A 50 -9.19 11.75 3.80
C GLU A 50 -9.84 10.56 4.51
N ILE A 51 -11.17 10.54 4.62
CA ILE A 51 -11.91 9.42 5.22
C ILE A 51 -11.81 8.19 4.31
N ALA A 52 -11.93 8.39 3.00
CA ALA A 52 -11.72 7.34 2.01
C ALA A 52 -10.29 6.78 2.08
N TRP A 53 -9.29 7.66 2.18
CA TRP A 53 -7.89 7.27 2.35
C TRP A 53 -7.67 6.45 3.63
N GLN A 54 -8.17 6.90 4.78
CA GLN A 54 -8.05 6.16 6.04
C GLN A 54 -8.77 4.80 6.01
N SER A 55 -9.94 4.73 5.38
CA SER A 55 -10.67 3.48 5.21
C SER A 55 -9.89 2.48 4.35
N LEU A 56 -9.28 2.97 3.26
CA LEU A 56 -8.40 2.18 2.41
C LEU A 56 -7.16 1.69 3.17
N GLN A 57 -6.57 2.54 4.02
CA GLN A 57 -5.45 2.13 4.88
C GLN A 57 -5.85 0.99 5.83
N ARG A 58 -7.03 1.09 6.48
CA ARG A 58 -7.55 0.03 7.36
C ARG A 58 -7.69 -1.30 6.62
N GLU A 59 -8.20 -1.27 5.41
CA GLU A 59 -8.36 -2.47 4.60
C GLU A 59 -7.01 -3.08 4.21
N VAL A 60 -6.08 -2.27 3.71
CA VAL A 60 -4.79 -2.76 3.22
C VAL A 60 -3.93 -3.33 4.34
N TYR A 61 -3.78 -2.60 5.44
CA TYR A 61 -2.94 -3.02 6.55
C TYR A 61 -3.56 -4.14 7.39
N GLY A 62 -4.88 -4.34 7.30
CA GLY A 62 -5.57 -5.45 7.97
C GLY A 62 -5.70 -6.67 7.08
N ARG A 63 -6.59 -6.60 6.09
CA ARG A 63 -7.05 -7.78 5.34
C ARG A 63 -6.22 -8.07 4.11
N GLN A 64 -5.61 -7.05 3.50
CA GLN A 64 -4.84 -7.22 2.25
C GLN A 64 -3.32 -7.24 2.44
N LEU A 65 -2.83 -7.50 3.65
CA LEU A 65 -1.39 -7.63 3.93
C LEU A 65 -0.72 -8.68 3.03
N HIS A 66 -1.42 -9.77 2.73
CA HIS A 66 -0.95 -10.86 1.87
C HIS A 66 -0.74 -10.45 0.39
N HIS A 67 -1.25 -9.30 -0.04
CA HIS A 67 -0.99 -8.72 -1.36
C HIS A 67 0.23 -7.78 -1.37
N ALA A 68 0.86 -7.52 -0.21
CA ALA A 68 2.12 -6.79 -0.15
C ALA A 68 3.25 -7.63 -0.77
N GLN A 69 4.20 -6.94 -1.41
CA GLN A 69 5.34 -7.57 -2.06
C GLN A 69 6.61 -7.23 -1.29
N LEU A 70 7.58 -8.13 -1.22
CA LEU A 70 8.89 -7.78 -0.70
C LEU A 70 9.53 -6.67 -1.56
N PHE A 71 10.20 -5.72 -0.92
CA PHE A 71 11.07 -4.81 -1.64
C PHE A 71 12.23 -5.59 -2.27
N PRO A 72 12.74 -5.16 -3.44
CA PRO A 72 13.91 -5.78 -4.04
C PRO A 72 15.07 -5.88 -3.05
N GLY A 73 15.62 -7.08 -2.89
CA GLY A 73 16.73 -7.33 -1.97
C GLY A 73 16.33 -7.56 -0.50
N ALA A 74 15.07 -7.37 -0.10
CA ALA A 74 14.61 -7.66 1.26
C ALA A 74 14.77 -9.15 1.61
N GLU A 75 14.39 -10.04 0.69
CA GLU A 75 14.61 -11.47 0.83
C GLU A 75 16.11 -11.79 0.96
N ARG A 76 16.93 -11.27 0.04
CA ARG A 76 18.40 -11.47 0.06
C ARG A 76 19.03 -10.97 1.36
N PHE A 77 18.57 -9.83 1.89
CA PHE A 77 19.09 -9.26 3.14
C PHE A 77 18.80 -10.15 4.35
N LEU A 78 17.63 -10.79 4.37
CA LEU A 78 17.24 -11.73 5.43
C LEU A 78 17.84 -13.13 5.23
N TRP A 79 18.38 -13.40 4.04
CA TRP A 79 18.91 -14.70 3.66
C TRP A 79 20.41 -14.81 3.94
N ARG A 80 20.73 -15.46 5.06
CA ARG A 80 22.07 -15.96 5.45
C ARG A 80 23.24 -15.05 5.05
#